data_AF-A0A382FTA6-F1
#
_entry.id   AF-A0A382FTA6-F1
#
_cell.length_a   1.000
_cell.length_b   1.000
_cell.length_c   1.000
_cell.angle_alpha   90.00
_cell.angle_beta   90.00
_cell.angle_gamma   90.00
#
_symmetry.space_group_name_H-M   'P 1'
#
loop_
_entity.id
_entity.type
_entity.pdbx_description
1 polymer ?
#
loop_
_entity_poly.entity_id
_entity_poly.type
_entity_poly.pdbx_seq_one_letter_code
_entity_poly.pdbx_strand_id
1 'polypeptide(L)'
;MKLLIFIALGILIIVSSPQVFAEGLTVYTNQQIYTTQHPLLIYGSGGPENSPLVLRLFAPDGTIAEFEQITTNYDGSFNHKMLDWPKSSTKFPYGTYTVEAIAGATGESRRIDVKFSSTTELELVPIERKITTQVFAPEMAAADRPFSVFVQITSDGLLLKGEPKKVLSSSHIHSPDGKVQSLAMSMEMLHEGLYFVEYTPRTEGTYIFHMVAFSQGTQSHGSAATLVLGQDIAGISKQIITLNEVITTASDELSVLQSEIHGFSLLNSQLRDSVTTIDDSVSSMSSAVENIEQASLQVNSLLFPIMGAIAVILALQISIIARRR
;
A
#
# COMPACT_ATOMS: atom_id res chain seq x y z
N MET A 1 -51.10 29.64 62.80
CA MET A 1 -52.17 29.69 61.75
C MET A 1 -51.82 30.60 60.58
N LYS A 2 -51.39 31.86 60.77
CA LYS A 2 -51.08 32.78 59.65
C LYS A 2 -49.97 32.29 58.71
N LEU A 3 -48.89 31.70 59.23
CA LEU A 3 -47.79 31.18 58.40
C LEU A 3 -48.19 30.00 57.50
N LEU A 4 -49.04 29.09 58.00
CA LEU A 4 -49.57 27.96 57.24
C LEU A 4 -50.47 28.40 56.08
N ILE A 5 -51.21 29.48 56.26
CA ILE A 5 -52.05 30.06 55.20
C ILE A 5 -51.19 30.66 54.09
N PHE A 6 -50.09 31.35 54.42
CA PHE A 6 -49.17 31.89 53.42
C PHE A 6 -48.42 30.79 52.64
N ILE A 7 -48.03 29.70 53.30
CA ILE A 7 -47.40 28.56 52.63
C ILE A 7 -48.41 27.85 51.72
N ALA A 8 -49.64 27.62 52.19
CA ALA A 8 -50.69 27.01 51.39
C ALA A 8 -51.06 27.88 50.18
N LEU A 9 -51.12 29.21 50.34
CA LEU A 9 -51.41 30.13 49.24
C LEU A 9 -50.24 30.22 48.24
N GLY A 10 -49.00 30.16 48.71
CA GLY A 10 -47.81 30.10 47.86
C GLY A 10 -47.74 28.81 47.03
N ILE A 11 -48.08 27.67 47.63
CA ILE A 11 -48.17 26.39 46.90
C ILE A 11 -49.33 26.42 45.90
N LEU A 12 -50.47 27.01 46.25
CA LEU A 12 -51.61 27.11 45.34
C LEU A 12 -51.27 27.94 44.10
N ILE A 13 -50.54 29.05 44.24
CA ILE A 13 -50.09 29.89 43.12
C ILE A 13 -49.07 29.15 42.22
N ILE A 14 -48.21 28.30 42.78
CA ILE A 14 -47.26 27.47 42.01
C ILE A 14 -47.98 26.33 41.27
N VAL A 15 -49.05 25.78 41.84
CA VAL A 15 -49.81 24.66 41.25
C VAL A 15 -50.88 25.14 40.26
N SER A 16 -51.39 26.37 40.42
CA SER A 16 -52.39 26.97 39.53
C SER A 16 -51.79 27.94 38.50
N SER A 17 -50.47 28.12 38.48
CA SER A 17 -49.84 28.78 37.33
C SER A 17 -49.90 27.79 36.18
N PRO A 18 -50.47 28.15 35.02
CA PRO A 18 -50.29 27.33 33.84
C PRO A 18 -48.78 27.27 33.62
N GLN A 19 -48.18 26.10 33.88
CA GLN A 19 -46.92 25.79 33.24
C GLN A 19 -47.24 25.84 31.75
N VAL A 20 -46.96 27.00 31.14
CA VAL A 20 -46.96 27.16 29.70
C VAL A 20 -45.86 26.22 29.23
N PHE A 21 -46.23 24.97 28.98
CA PHE A 21 -45.54 24.17 27.99
C PHE A 21 -45.70 24.98 26.72
N ALA A 22 -44.68 25.77 26.38
CA ALA A 22 -44.51 26.15 25.00
C ALA A 22 -44.46 24.81 24.25
N GLU A 23 -45.48 24.53 23.42
CA GLU A 23 -45.39 23.46 22.45
C GLU A 23 -44.07 23.67 21.71
N GLY A 24 -43.14 22.71 21.83
CA GLY A 24 -41.86 22.79 21.14
C GLY A 24 -42.11 22.94 19.64
N LEU A 25 -41.18 23.59 18.94
CA LEU A 25 -41.26 23.81 17.50
C LEU A 25 -41.72 22.54 16.78
N THR A 26 -42.84 22.63 16.08
CA THR A 26 -43.35 21.59 15.18
C THR A 26 -43.19 22.05 13.74
N VAL A 27 -42.85 21.13 12.86
CA VAL A 27 -42.61 21.41 11.44
C VAL A 27 -43.21 20.27 10.65
N TYR A 28 -43.79 20.60 9.51
CA TYR A 28 -44.37 19.68 8.55
C TYR A 28 -44.10 20.16 7.14
N THR A 29 -44.18 19.24 6.20
CA THR A 29 -44.14 19.51 4.77
C THR A 29 -45.45 19.05 4.12
N ASN A 30 -45.82 19.63 2.98
CA ASN A 30 -47.06 19.26 2.28
C ASN A 30 -47.01 17.84 1.68
N GLN A 31 -45.82 17.30 1.42
CA GLN A 31 -45.59 15.95 0.92
C GLN A 31 -44.28 15.40 1.49
N GLN A 32 -44.08 14.10 1.36
CA GLN A 32 -42.80 13.45 1.69
C GLN A 32 -41.98 13.16 0.43
N ILE A 33 -42.63 12.94 -0.72
CA ILE A 33 -41.99 12.68 -2.02
C ILE A 33 -42.45 13.76 -3.00
N TYR A 34 -41.49 14.40 -3.66
CA TYR A 34 -41.70 15.54 -4.55
C TYR A 34 -41.24 15.22 -5.98
N THR A 35 -41.94 15.81 -6.93
CA THR A 35 -41.55 15.94 -8.34
C THR A 35 -41.58 17.42 -8.72
N THR A 36 -41.22 17.76 -9.95
CA THR A 36 -41.26 19.15 -10.45
C THR A 36 -42.66 19.79 -10.49
N GLN A 37 -43.72 19.02 -10.20
CA GLN A 37 -45.11 19.49 -10.27
C GLN A 37 -45.63 20.07 -8.95
N HIS A 38 -45.03 19.72 -7.82
CA HIS A 38 -45.53 20.08 -6.49
C HIS A 38 -44.49 20.94 -5.76
N PRO A 39 -44.80 22.18 -5.34
CA PRO A 39 -43.86 22.99 -4.56
C PRO A 39 -43.64 22.40 -3.17
N LEU A 40 -42.44 22.61 -2.62
CA LEU A 40 -42.13 22.38 -1.22
C LEU A 40 -42.74 23.49 -0.37
N LEU A 41 -43.80 23.15 0.36
CA LEU A 41 -44.42 24.00 1.36
C LEU A 41 -44.00 23.51 2.74
N ILE A 42 -43.58 24.43 3.60
CA ILE A 42 -43.19 24.17 4.98
C ILE A 42 -44.14 24.93 5.88
N TYR A 43 -44.72 24.24 6.85
CA TYR A 43 -45.64 24.83 7.81
C TYR A 43 -45.49 24.22 9.20
N GLY A 44 -45.93 24.94 10.22
CA GLY A 44 -45.77 24.50 11.61
C GLY A 44 -46.19 25.55 12.62
N SER A 45 -45.92 25.26 13.90
CA SER A 45 -46.21 26.11 15.05
C SER A 45 -45.19 25.89 16.17
N GLY A 46 -45.32 26.60 17.29
CA GLY A 46 -44.44 26.45 18.46
C GLY A 46 -43.20 27.34 18.43
N GLY A 47 -43.09 28.25 17.47
CA GLY A 47 -42.12 29.35 17.53
C GLY A 47 -42.63 30.49 18.41
N PRO A 48 -41.75 31.30 19.03
CA PRO A 48 -42.18 32.54 19.68
C PRO A 48 -42.85 33.48 18.67
N GLU A 49 -43.83 34.25 19.14
CA GLU A 49 -44.63 35.15 18.30
C GLU A 49 -43.76 36.20 17.61
N ASN A 50 -44.08 36.55 16.35
CA ASN A 50 -43.41 37.60 15.57
C ASN A 50 -41.87 37.50 15.60
N SER A 51 -41.35 36.27 15.64
CA SER A 51 -39.93 36.01 15.83
C SER A 51 -39.29 35.41 14.57
N PRO A 52 -37.99 35.63 14.34
CA PRO A 52 -37.30 35.04 13.21
C PRO A 52 -37.29 33.50 13.25
N LEU A 53 -37.61 32.89 12.13
CA LEU A 53 -37.47 31.45 11.86
C LEU A 53 -36.54 31.27 10.65
N VAL A 54 -35.49 30.48 10.83
CA VAL A 54 -34.55 30.14 9.75
C VAL A 54 -34.96 28.81 9.14
N LEU A 55 -35.12 28.78 7.82
CA LEU A 55 -35.41 27.58 7.03
C LEU A 55 -34.20 27.24 6.16
N ARG A 56 -33.76 25.98 6.21
CA ARG A 56 -32.66 25.47 5.39
C ARG A 56 -33.06 24.18 4.69
N LEU A 57 -32.73 24.06 3.42
CA LEU A 57 -32.85 22.83 2.67
C LEU A 57 -31.45 22.29 2.40
N PHE A 58 -31.15 21.11 2.91
CA PHE A 58 -29.91 20.42 2.62
C PHE A 58 -30.10 19.45 1.45
N ALA A 59 -29.20 19.50 0.48
CA ALA A 59 -29.11 18.55 -0.62
C ALA A 59 -28.60 17.17 -0.14
N PRO A 60 -28.70 16.10 -0.96
CA PRO A 60 -28.31 14.76 -0.52
C PRO A 60 -26.80 14.64 -0.23
N ASP A 61 -25.97 15.50 -0.82
CA ASP A 61 -24.53 15.62 -0.55
C ASP A 61 -24.20 16.34 0.78
N GLY A 62 -25.22 16.89 1.46
CA GLY A 62 -25.09 17.64 2.72
C GLY A 62 -24.84 19.15 2.55
N THR A 63 -24.79 19.68 1.33
CA THR A 63 -24.71 21.12 1.07
C THR A 63 -26.05 21.80 1.28
N ILE A 64 -26.05 23.13 1.47
CA ILE A 64 -27.30 23.91 1.57
C ILE A 64 -27.75 24.24 0.15
N ALA A 65 -28.90 23.72 -0.23
CA ALA A 65 -29.57 24.00 -1.50
C ALA A 65 -30.36 25.33 -1.43
N GLU A 66 -31.08 25.55 -0.32
CA GLU A 66 -31.88 26.77 -0.10
C GLU A 66 -31.75 27.26 1.34
N PHE A 67 -31.78 28.57 1.52
CA PHE A 67 -31.73 29.24 2.82
C PHE A 67 -32.66 30.44 2.82
N GLU A 68 -33.58 30.48 3.78
CA GLU A 68 -34.50 31.59 3.95
C GLU A 68 -34.69 31.93 5.44
N GLN A 69 -35.00 33.20 5.71
CA GLN A 69 -35.41 33.65 7.03
C GLN A 69 -36.80 34.29 6.91
N ILE A 70 -37.75 33.74 7.66
CA ILE A 70 -39.13 34.24 7.73
C ILE A 70 -39.44 34.70 9.16
N THR A 71 -40.58 35.34 9.34
CA THR A 71 -41.09 35.74 10.66
C THR A 71 -42.33 34.91 10.96
N THR A 72 -42.42 34.34 12.16
CA THR A 72 -43.63 33.65 12.62
C THR A 72 -44.79 34.63 12.75
N ASN A 73 -46.01 34.10 12.64
CA ASN A 73 -47.23 34.86 12.85
C ASN A 73 -47.40 35.23 14.33
N TYR A 74 -48.44 36.02 14.63
CA TYR A 74 -48.76 36.45 15.99
C TYR A 74 -49.10 35.28 16.93
N ASP A 75 -49.49 34.12 16.39
CA ASP A 75 -49.80 32.90 17.14
C ASP A 75 -48.62 31.90 17.15
N GLY A 76 -47.44 32.33 16.68
CA GLY A 76 -46.26 31.47 16.56
C GLY A 76 -46.29 30.47 15.41
N SER A 77 -47.35 30.48 14.58
CA SER A 77 -47.46 29.63 13.39
C SER A 77 -46.66 30.19 12.21
N PHE A 78 -46.40 29.34 11.22
CA PHE A 78 -45.83 29.77 9.94
C PHE A 78 -46.29 28.84 8.81
N ASN A 79 -46.35 29.40 7.61
CA ASN A 79 -46.57 28.66 6.36
C ASN A 79 -45.83 29.39 5.25
N HIS A 80 -44.93 28.70 4.57
CA HIS A 80 -44.06 29.28 3.56
C HIS A 80 -43.82 28.33 2.40
N LYS A 81 -43.81 28.87 1.18
CA LYS A 81 -43.36 28.14 -0.01
C LYS A 81 -41.85 28.33 -0.14
N MET A 82 -41.10 27.28 0.14
CA MET A 82 -39.64 27.32 0.12
C MET A 82 -39.06 27.11 -1.28
N LEU A 83 -39.62 26.19 -2.07
CA LEU A 83 -39.01 25.80 -3.34
C LEU A 83 -40.05 25.30 -4.35
N ASP A 84 -39.95 25.81 -5.58
CA ASP A 84 -40.51 25.14 -6.75
C ASP A 84 -39.42 24.19 -7.30
N TRP A 85 -39.64 22.87 -7.23
CA TRP A 85 -38.61 21.90 -7.59
C TRP A 85 -38.18 22.05 -9.06
N PRO A 86 -36.90 22.34 -9.34
CA PRO A 86 -36.41 22.44 -10.71
C PRO A 86 -36.31 21.06 -11.35
N LYS A 87 -36.12 21.01 -12.67
CA LYS A 87 -35.73 19.76 -13.34
C LYS A 87 -34.42 19.24 -12.74
N SER A 88 -34.35 17.92 -12.55
CA SER A 88 -33.15 17.29 -11.99
C SER A 88 -31.90 17.67 -12.78
N SER A 89 -30.84 18.02 -12.06
CA SER A 89 -29.55 18.46 -12.60
C SER A 89 -28.42 18.15 -11.61
N THR A 90 -27.18 18.48 -11.95
CA THR A 90 -26.05 18.37 -11.02
C THR A 90 -26.17 19.31 -9.81
N LYS A 91 -26.98 20.37 -9.90
CA LYS A 91 -27.25 21.30 -8.79
C LYS A 91 -28.44 20.86 -7.92
N PHE A 92 -29.44 20.25 -8.55
CA PHE A 92 -30.62 19.69 -7.88
C PHE A 92 -30.83 18.25 -8.35
N PRO A 93 -30.02 17.30 -7.87
CA PRO A 93 -30.14 15.89 -8.24
C PRO A 93 -31.31 15.23 -7.49
N TYR A 94 -31.84 14.14 -8.04
CA TYR A 94 -32.74 13.28 -7.27
C TYR A 94 -32.03 12.70 -6.03
N GLY A 95 -32.78 12.53 -4.94
CA GLY A 95 -32.25 12.02 -3.68
C GLY A 95 -33.03 12.53 -2.48
N THR A 96 -32.48 12.27 -1.29
CA THR A 96 -33.04 12.67 -0.01
C THR A 96 -32.50 14.04 0.39
N TYR A 97 -33.40 14.99 0.56
CA TYR A 97 -33.13 16.32 1.05
C TYR A 97 -33.59 16.44 2.49
N THR A 98 -32.95 17.30 3.28
CA THR A 98 -33.39 17.59 4.66
C THR A 98 -33.84 19.03 4.77
N VAL A 99 -35.09 19.20 5.17
CA VAL A 99 -35.61 20.48 5.62
C VAL A 99 -35.24 20.65 7.10
N GLU A 100 -34.67 21.79 7.45
CA GLU A 100 -34.42 22.18 8.83
C GLU A 100 -35.07 23.54 9.11
N ALA A 101 -35.89 23.60 10.17
CA ALA A 101 -36.38 24.86 10.71
C ALA A 101 -35.76 25.13 12.07
N ILE A 102 -35.31 26.37 12.29
CA ILE A 102 -34.66 26.80 13.53
C ILE A 102 -35.35 28.04 14.05
N ALA A 103 -35.92 27.95 15.25
CA ALA A 103 -36.50 29.09 15.95
C ALA A 103 -35.38 30.02 16.44
N GLY A 104 -35.27 31.22 15.86
CA GLY A 104 -34.15 32.13 16.10
C GLY A 104 -34.03 32.60 17.55
N ALA A 105 -35.15 32.75 18.27
CA ALA A 105 -35.14 33.23 19.64
C ALA A 105 -34.82 32.14 20.68
N THR A 106 -35.15 30.87 20.42
CA THR A 106 -34.94 29.76 21.36
C THR A 106 -33.78 28.84 20.97
N GLY A 107 -33.38 28.86 19.69
CA GLY A 107 -32.40 27.93 19.13
C GLY A 107 -32.95 26.51 18.90
N GLU A 108 -34.23 26.26 19.14
CA GLU A 108 -34.84 24.95 18.88
C GLU A 108 -34.81 24.65 17.38
N SER A 109 -34.39 23.44 17.01
CA SER A 109 -34.29 22.98 15.62
C SER A 109 -35.08 21.69 15.40
N ARG A 110 -35.76 21.61 14.26
CA ARG A 110 -36.43 20.40 13.77
C ARG A 110 -35.99 20.10 12.35
N ARG A 111 -35.80 18.82 12.06
CA ARG A 111 -35.40 18.29 10.75
C ARG A 111 -36.41 17.29 10.23
N ILE A 112 -36.65 17.34 8.92
CA ILE A 112 -37.54 16.43 8.20
C ILE A 112 -36.88 16.07 6.89
N ASP A 113 -36.77 14.77 6.61
CA ASP A 113 -36.27 14.28 5.33
C ASP A 113 -37.42 14.18 4.32
N VAL A 114 -37.16 14.67 3.12
CA VAL A 114 -38.06 14.63 1.97
C VAL A 114 -37.31 14.07 0.76
N LYS A 115 -38.00 13.42 -0.18
CA LYS A 115 -37.39 12.80 -1.35
C LYS A 115 -37.74 13.56 -2.61
N PHE A 116 -36.74 13.96 -3.40
CA PHE A 116 -36.96 14.45 -4.76
C PHE A 116 -36.75 13.31 -5.75
N SER A 117 -37.75 13.03 -6.58
CA SER A 117 -37.81 11.86 -7.46
C SER A 117 -38.38 12.23 -8.84
N SER A 118 -38.14 11.36 -9.82
CA SER A 118 -38.74 11.45 -11.15
C SER A 118 -40.24 11.11 -11.15
N THR A 119 -40.72 10.37 -10.15
CA THR A 119 -42.14 10.02 -9.97
C THR A 119 -42.55 10.15 -8.50
N THR A 120 -43.84 10.41 -8.28
CA THR A 120 -44.49 10.38 -6.95
C THR A 120 -45.13 9.02 -6.65
N GLU A 121 -44.80 7.97 -7.41
CA GLU A 121 -45.34 6.63 -7.13
C GLU A 121 -44.92 6.22 -5.72
N LEU A 122 -45.92 6.05 -4.86
CA LEU A 122 -45.76 5.59 -3.49
C LEU A 122 -45.39 4.10 -3.53
N GLU A 123 -44.12 3.80 -3.70
CA GLU A 123 -43.61 2.59 -3.05
C GLU A 123 -43.76 2.82 -1.54
N LEU A 124 -44.46 1.91 -0.85
CA LEU A 124 -44.68 1.89 0.60
C LEU A 124 -43.38 1.68 1.41
N VAL A 125 -42.26 2.16 0.89
CA VAL A 125 -40.93 2.06 1.49
C VAL A 125 -40.67 3.37 2.24
N PRO A 126 -40.25 3.33 3.52
CA PRO A 126 -39.85 4.54 4.24
C PRO A 126 -38.76 5.30 3.45
N ILE A 127 -38.78 6.63 3.53
CA ILE A 127 -37.72 7.46 2.96
C ILE A 127 -36.44 7.17 3.74
N GLU A 128 -35.59 6.35 3.16
CA GLU A 128 -34.28 6.02 3.70
C GLU A 128 -33.21 6.66 2.83
N ARG A 129 -32.42 7.54 3.45
CA ARG A 129 -31.19 8.05 2.85
C ARG A 129 -30.21 6.91 2.69
N LYS A 130 -29.73 6.68 1.47
CA LYS A 130 -28.77 5.61 1.21
C LYS A 130 -27.35 6.13 1.27
N ILE A 131 -26.64 5.82 2.35
CA ILE A 131 -25.19 6.05 2.45
C ILE A 131 -24.44 4.81 1.98
N THR A 132 -23.43 4.99 1.14
CA THR A 132 -22.54 3.91 0.68
C THR A 132 -21.10 4.23 1.04
N THR A 133 -20.40 3.30 1.67
CA THR A 133 -18.97 3.37 1.96
C THR A 133 -18.22 2.35 1.12
N GLN A 134 -17.25 2.81 0.33
CA GLN A 134 -16.33 1.96 -0.44
C GLN A 134 -14.91 2.18 0.06
N VAL A 135 -14.16 1.08 0.21
CA VAL A 135 -12.80 1.10 0.76
C VAL A 135 -11.86 0.50 -0.26
N PHE A 136 -10.80 1.24 -0.58
CA PHE A 136 -9.77 0.82 -1.51
C PHE A 136 -8.45 0.75 -0.75
N ALA A 137 -7.92 -0.46 -0.62
CA ALA A 137 -6.61 -0.71 -0.05
C ALA A 137 -5.78 -1.55 -1.03
N PRO A 138 -4.44 -1.46 -0.99
CA PRO A 138 -3.59 -2.41 -1.70
C PRO A 138 -3.89 -3.83 -1.23
N GLU A 139 -3.92 -4.79 -2.17
CA GLU A 139 -4.09 -6.21 -1.81
C GLU A 139 -2.87 -6.73 -1.03
N MET A 140 -1.67 -6.25 -1.38
CA MET A 140 -0.41 -6.59 -0.74
C MET A 140 0.38 -5.33 -0.37
N ALA A 141 1.09 -5.39 0.75
CA ALA A 141 2.01 -4.35 1.21
C ALA A 141 3.24 -4.95 1.90
N ALA A 142 4.25 -4.13 2.16
CA ALA A 142 5.45 -4.54 2.90
C ALA A 142 5.42 -4.04 4.34
N ALA A 143 5.95 -4.84 5.26
CA ALA A 143 6.24 -4.40 6.62
C ALA A 143 7.16 -3.18 6.60
N ASP A 144 6.95 -2.27 7.54
CA ASP A 144 7.69 -1.02 7.73
C ASP A 144 7.67 -0.05 6.55
N ARG A 145 6.77 -0.25 5.57
CA ARG A 145 6.52 0.71 4.48
C ARG A 145 5.12 1.30 4.58
N PRO A 146 4.97 2.62 4.52
CA PRO A 146 3.65 3.24 4.50
C PRO A 146 2.90 2.89 3.21
N PHE A 147 1.59 2.76 3.32
CA PHE A 147 0.68 2.73 2.19
C PHE A 147 -0.61 3.48 2.51
N SER A 148 -1.30 3.96 1.48
CA SER A 148 -2.55 4.69 1.63
C SER A 148 -3.77 3.78 1.46
N VAL A 149 -4.77 3.97 2.32
CA VAL A 149 -6.10 3.38 2.17
C VAL A 149 -7.09 4.50 1.90
N PHE A 150 -7.84 4.38 0.81
CA PHE A 150 -8.81 5.38 0.37
C PHE A 150 -10.23 4.94 0.72
N VAL A 151 -11.08 5.90 1.06
CA VAL A 151 -12.47 5.68 1.42
C VAL A 151 -13.34 6.64 0.65
N GLN A 152 -14.27 6.11 -0.15
CA GLN A 152 -15.29 6.90 -0.82
C GLN A 152 -16.62 6.76 -0.08
N ILE A 153 -17.26 7.88 0.18
CA ILE A 153 -18.55 7.96 0.85
C ILE A 153 -19.52 8.71 -0.03
N THR A 154 -20.64 8.07 -0.36
CA THR A 154 -21.72 8.69 -1.10
C THR A 154 -23.03 8.65 -0.33
N SER A 155 -23.89 9.64 -0.57
CA SER A 155 -25.26 9.74 -0.08
C SER A 155 -26.18 9.91 -1.28
N ASP A 156 -27.06 8.93 -1.48
CA ASP A 156 -27.91 8.80 -2.68
C ASP A 156 -27.13 8.92 -4.00
N GLY A 157 -25.88 8.43 -4.00
CA GLY A 157 -24.98 8.42 -5.15
C GLY A 157 -24.09 9.66 -5.30
N LEU A 158 -24.28 10.70 -4.49
CA LEU A 158 -23.46 11.92 -4.51
C LEU A 158 -22.35 11.86 -3.46
N LEU A 159 -21.19 12.45 -3.74
CA LEU A 159 -20.08 12.52 -2.80
C LEU A 159 -20.51 13.28 -1.54
N LEU A 160 -20.45 12.59 -0.39
CA LEU A 160 -20.92 13.17 0.86
C LEU A 160 -19.91 14.19 1.40
N LYS A 161 -20.35 15.42 1.63
CA LYS A 161 -19.54 16.45 2.27
C LYS A 161 -19.57 16.29 3.80
N GLY A 162 -18.39 16.27 4.41
CA GLY A 162 -18.27 16.30 5.87
C GLY A 162 -16.85 16.14 6.38
N GLU A 163 -16.59 16.65 7.57
CA GLU A 163 -15.26 16.51 8.21
C GLU A 163 -14.96 15.03 8.51
N PRO A 164 -13.74 14.54 8.23
CA PRO A 164 -13.39 13.13 8.41
C PRO A 164 -13.66 12.64 9.84
N LYS A 165 -13.32 13.47 10.84
CA LYS A 165 -13.51 13.19 12.27
C LYS A 165 -14.98 13.06 12.68
N LYS A 166 -15.92 13.59 11.89
CA LYS A 166 -17.37 13.45 12.13
C LYS A 166 -17.92 12.25 11.36
N VAL A 167 -17.59 12.16 10.07
CA VAL A 167 -18.17 11.16 9.18
C VAL A 167 -17.59 9.77 9.43
N LEU A 168 -16.29 9.64 9.70
CA LEU A 168 -15.57 8.36 9.82
C LEU A 168 -15.09 8.05 11.26
N SER A 169 -15.70 8.68 12.26
CA SER A 169 -15.27 8.63 13.67
C SER A 169 -15.15 7.23 14.27
N SER A 170 -15.89 6.25 13.75
CA SER A 170 -15.93 4.87 14.25
C SER A 170 -15.06 3.89 13.43
N SER A 171 -14.29 4.41 12.46
CA SER A 171 -13.41 3.59 11.61
C SER A 171 -12.21 3.07 12.40
N HIS A 172 -11.79 1.85 12.11
CA HIS A 172 -10.70 1.17 12.82
C HIS A 172 -10.01 0.11 11.95
N ILE A 173 -8.86 -0.37 12.43
CA ILE A 173 -8.06 -1.44 11.80
C ILE A 173 -8.03 -2.64 12.75
N HIS A 174 -8.26 -3.83 12.22
CA HIS A 174 -7.89 -5.09 12.87
C HIS A 174 -6.49 -5.50 12.42
N SER A 175 -5.58 -5.61 13.39
CA SER A 175 -4.21 -6.08 13.17
C SER A 175 -4.15 -7.62 13.17
N PRO A 176 -3.09 -8.23 12.60
CA PRO A 176 -2.92 -9.69 12.57
C PRO A 176 -2.89 -10.34 13.95
N ASP A 177 -2.47 -9.61 14.98
CA ASP A 177 -2.44 -10.06 16.38
C ASP A 177 -3.80 -9.94 17.10
N GLY A 178 -4.86 -9.56 16.37
CA GLY A 178 -6.21 -9.38 16.89
C GLY A 178 -6.46 -8.03 17.56
N LYS A 179 -5.48 -7.11 17.60
CA LYS A 179 -5.68 -5.77 18.17
C LYS A 179 -6.53 -4.90 17.25
N VAL A 180 -7.33 -4.04 17.87
CA VAL A 180 -8.13 -3.02 17.19
C VAL A 180 -7.52 -1.65 17.43
N GLN A 181 -7.25 -0.92 16.35
CA GLN A 181 -6.72 0.44 16.40
C GLN A 181 -7.73 1.42 15.79
N SER A 182 -8.14 2.45 16.54
CA SER A 182 -9.01 3.50 16.02
C SER A 182 -8.31 4.36 14.98
N LEU A 183 -9.04 4.74 13.93
CA LEU A 183 -8.60 5.65 12.88
C LEU A 183 -9.24 7.05 12.98
N ALA A 184 -10.06 7.30 14.00
CA ALA A 184 -10.88 8.52 14.11
C ALA A 184 -10.08 9.83 13.94
N MET A 185 -8.82 9.82 14.39
CA MET A 185 -7.94 10.99 14.37
C MET A 185 -6.89 10.97 13.25
N SER A 186 -6.83 9.89 12.46
CA SER A 186 -5.84 9.69 11.40
C SER A 186 -6.42 9.85 9.99
N MET A 187 -7.75 10.00 9.88
CA MET A 187 -8.41 10.21 8.61
C MET A 187 -8.22 11.63 8.09
N GLU A 188 -7.83 11.73 6.82
CA GLU A 188 -7.65 12.97 6.09
C GLU A 188 -8.64 13.05 4.92
N MET A 189 -8.99 14.27 4.52
CA MET A 189 -9.85 14.52 3.36
C MET A 189 -8.96 14.77 2.15
N LEU A 190 -9.10 13.94 1.11
CA LEU A 190 -8.49 14.19 -0.19
C LEU A 190 -9.38 15.12 -1.03
N HIS A 191 -10.68 14.82 -1.05
CA HIS A 191 -11.71 15.61 -1.73
C HIS A 191 -13.05 15.38 -1.02
N GLU A 192 -14.09 16.15 -1.36
CA GLU A 192 -15.42 15.92 -0.79
C GLU A 192 -15.86 14.48 -1.10
N GLY A 193 -16.35 13.76 -0.08
CA GLY A 193 -16.69 12.33 -0.17
C GLY A 193 -15.52 11.37 -0.38
N LEU A 194 -14.27 11.85 -0.46
CA LEU A 194 -13.06 11.03 -0.63
C LEU A 194 -12.05 11.30 0.48
N TYR A 195 -11.78 10.26 1.27
CA TYR A 195 -10.93 10.31 2.44
C TYR A 195 -9.78 9.32 2.28
N PHE A 196 -8.71 9.51 3.04
CA PHE A 196 -7.64 8.54 3.11
C PHE A 196 -6.99 8.49 4.49
N VAL A 197 -6.26 7.41 4.73
CA VAL A 197 -5.33 7.26 5.85
C VAL A 197 -4.04 6.65 5.34
N GLU A 198 -2.90 7.15 5.81
CA GLU A 198 -1.62 6.51 5.62
C GLU A 198 -1.34 5.55 6.78
N TYR A 199 -1.02 4.30 6.46
CA TYR A 199 -0.76 3.25 7.44
C TYR A 199 0.59 2.59 7.21
N THR A 200 1.37 2.45 8.29
CA THR A 200 2.66 1.76 8.28
C THR A 200 2.57 0.50 9.16
N PRO A 201 2.42 -0.70 8.56
CA PRO A 201 2.35 -1.93 9.32
C PRO A 201 3.72 -2.28 9.90
N ARG A 202 3.75 -2.88 11.10
CA ARG A 202 5.00 -3.28 11.79
C ARG A 202 5.19 -4.79 11.87
N THR A 203 4.16 -5.55 11.51
CA THR A 203 4.16 -7.00 11.58
C THR A 203 3.55 -7.56 10.31
N GLU A 204 4.01 -8.74 9.91
CA GLU A 204 3.42 -9.47 8.78
C GLU A 204 2.02 -10.01 9.14
N GLY A 205 1.21 -10.24 8.11
CA GLY A 205 -0.13 -10.80 8.23
C GLY A 205 -1.21 -9.92 7.62
N THR A 206 -2.47 -10.33 7.79
CA THR A 206 -3.62 -9.64 7.20
C THR A 206 -4.12 -8.52 8.10
N TYR A 207 -4.15 -7.30 7.58
CA TYR A 207 -4.80 -6.16 8.20
C TYR A 207 -6.17 -5.94 7.57
N ILE A 208 -7.21 -5.71 8.39
CA ILE A 208 -8.56 -5.41 7.91
C ILE A 208 -8.90 -3.97 8.28
N PHE A 209 -9.10 -3.14 7.26
CA PHE A 209 -9.55 -1.76 7.38
C PHE A 209 -11.06 -1.74 7.40
N HIS A 210 -11.68 -1.51 8.56
CA HIS A 210 -13.13 -1.38 8.69
C HIS A 210 -13.53 0.09 8.79
N MET A 211 -14.13 0.60 7.71
CA MET A 211 -14.56 1.99 7.60
C MET A 211 -16.04 2.10 7.91
N VAL A 212 -16.38 3.00 8.81
CA VAL A 212 -17.78 3.21 9.25
C VAL A 212 -18.11 4.68 9.04
N ALA A 213 -18.96 4.94 8.05
CA ALA A 213 -19.48 6.26 7.74
C ALA A 213 -20.80 6.50 8.47
N PHE A 214 -20.94 7.66 9.10
CA PHE A 214 -22.19 8.11 9.69
C PHE A 214 -22.56 9.50 9.15
N SER A 215 -23.80 9.67 8.71
CA SER A 215 -24.34 10.98 8.35
C SER A 215 -25.85 11.02 8.55
N GLN A 216 -26.30 12.07 9.24
CA GLN A 216 -27.72 12.39 9.42
C GLN A 216 -28.60 11.21 9.90
N GLY A 217 -28.06 10.38 10.81
CA GLY A 217 -28.80 9.25 11.39
C GLY A 217 -28.62 7.93 10.66
N THR A 218 -28.07 7.94 9.44
CA THR A 218 -27.75 6.73 8.68
C THR A 218 -26.28 6.35 8.86
N GLN A 219 -26.00 5.05 8.90
CA GLN A 219 -24.65 4.49 8.88
C GLN A 219 -24.42 3.61 7.65
N SER A 220 -23.16 3.54 7.22
CA SER A 220 -22.71 2.63 6.17
C SER A 220 -21.34 2.06 6.53
N HIS A 221 -21.09 0.84 6.08
CA HIS A 221 -19.86 0.11 6.40
C HIS A 221 -19.17 -0.29 5.11
N GLY A 222 -17.85 -0.22 5.11
CA GLY A 222 -17.01 -0.77 4.05
C GLY A 222 -15.77 -1.43 4.65
N SER A 223 -15.23 -2.45 4.00
CA SER A 223 -14.01 -3.10 4.47
C SER A 223 -13.10 -3.48 3.32
N ALA A 224 -11.80 -3.37 3.57
CA ALA A 224 -10.76 -3.88 2.68
C ALA A 224 -9.70 -4.60 3.52
N ALA A 225 -9.09 -5.62 2.95
CA ALA A 225 -8.01 -6.36 3.59
C ALA A 225 -6.72 -6.17 2.80
N THR A 226 -5.61 -6.05 3.53
CA THR A 226 -4.26 -5.97 2.96
C THR A 226 -3.40 -7.03 3.60
N LEU A 227 -2.77 -7.88 2.78
CA LEU A 227 -1.77 -8.83 3.23
C LEU A 227 -0.40 -8.15 3.29
N VAL A 228 0.15 -8.04 4.50
CA VAL A 228 1.48 -7.48 4.73
C VAL A 228 2.51 -8.60 4.77
N LEU A 229 3.54 -8.47 3.93
CA LEU A 229 4.67 -9.39 3.82
C LEU A 229 5.96 -8.70 4.27
N GLY A 230 7.02 -9.46 4.56
CA GLY A 230 8.32 -8.88 4.92
C GLY A 230 8.93 -8.01 3.81
N GLN A 231 8.57 -8.25 2.54
CA GLN A 231 8.98 -7.42 1.41
C GLN A 231 7.85 -7.26 0.39
N ASP A 232 7.89 -6.16 -0.36
CA ASP A 232 7.03 -5.96 -1.53
C ASP A 232 7.65 -6.57 -2.78
N ILE A 233 6.86 -6.61 -3.85
CA ILE A 233 7.27 -7.10 -5.18
C ILE A 233 8.53 -6.36 -5.68
N ALA A 234 8.66 -5.06 -5.37
CA ALA A 234 9.84 -4.28 -5.74
C ALA A 234 11.11 -4.74 -4.99
N GLY A 235 10.99 -5.08 -3.71
CA GLY A 235 12.07 -5.69 -2.93
C GLY A 235 12.51 -7.04 -3.49
N ILE A 236 11.54 -7.93 -3.74
CA ILE A 236 11.81 -9.26 -4.32
C ILE A 236 12.47 -9.14 -5.70
N SER A 237 11.98 -8.23 -6.55
CA SER A 237 12.55 -7.98 -7.88
C SER A 237 14.03 -7.57 -7.81
N LYS A 238 14.39 -6.67 -6.88
CA LYS A 238 15.80 -6.29 -6.66
C LYS A 238 16.65 -7.48 -6.23
N GLN A 239 16.14 -8.33 -5.33
CA GLN A 239 16.85 -9.53 -4.89
C GLN A 239 17.08 -10.52 -6.06
N ILE A 240 16.11 -10.68 -6.95
CA ILE A 240 16.25 -11.51 -8.16
C ILE A 240 17.31 -10.96 -9.10
N ILE A 241 17.35 -9.64 -9.31
CA ILE A 241 18.38 -8.99 -10.15
C ILE A 241 19.77 -9.24 -9.58
N THR A 242 19.97 -9.01 -8.28
CA THR A 242 21.25 -9.27 -7.62
C THR A 242 21.64 -10.74 -7.69
N LEU A 243 20.70 -11.66 -7.52
CA LEU A 243 20.97 -13.10 -7.67
C LEU A 243 21.41 -13.44 -9.11
N ASN A 244 20.77 -12.85 -10.11
CA ASN A 244 21.12 -13.07 -11.51
C ASN A 244 22.51 -12.54 -11.86
N GLU A 245 22.90 -11.40 -11.29
CA GLU A 245 24.27 -10.86 -11.41
C GLU A 245 25.30 -11.83 -10.80
N VAL A 246 25.06 -12.31 -9.57
CA VAL A 246 25.95 -13.29 -8.90
C VAL A 246 26.08 -14.58 -9.70
N ILE A 247 24.97 -15.10 -10.25
CA ILE A 247 24.97 -16.29 -11.11
C ILE A 247 25.76 -16.05 -12.40
N THR A 248 25.62 -14.87 -13.01
CA THR A 248 26.37 -14.51 -14.22
C THR A 248 27.87 -14.48 -13.93
N THR A 249 28.29 -13.81 -12.85
CA THR A 249 29.70 -13.79 -12.42
C THR A 249 30.21 -15.20 -12.14
N ALA A 250 29.44 -16.03 -11.42
CA ALA A 250 29.85 -17.42 -11.16
C ALA A 250 29.99 -18.25 -12.44
N SER A 251 29.13 -18.02 -13.43
CA SER A 251 29.22 -18.66 -14.75
C SER A 251 30.45 -18.23 -15.53
N ASP A 252 30.78 -16.93 -15.51
CA ASP A 252 31.97 -16.39 -16.17
C ASP A 252 33.26 -16.94 -15.55
N GLU A 253 33.34 -16.95 -14.21
CA GLU A 253 34.46 -17.54 -13.47
C GLU A 253 34.62 -19.04 -13.76
N LEU A 254 33.51 -19.79 -13.88
CA LEU A 254 33.56 -21.21 -14.27
C LEU A 254 34.10 -21.41 -15.70
N SER A 255 33.75 -20.52 -16.62
CA SER A 255 34.26 -20.53 -18.00
C SER A 255 35.77 -20.29 -18.04
N VAL A 256 36.27 -19.33 -17.24
CA VAL A 256 37.70 -19.08 -17.06
C VAL A 256 38.39 -20.31 -16.49
N LEU A 257 37.86 -20.89 -15.40
CA LEU A 257 38.43 -22.09 -14.78
C LEU A 257 38.50 -23.27 -15.75
N GLN A 258 37.45 -23.47 -16.57
CA GLN A 258 37.44 -24.51 -17.59
C GLN A 258 38.55 -24.30 -18.62
N SER A 259 38.75 -23.06 -19.09
CA SER A 259 39.83 -22.70 -20.00
C SER A 259 41.21 -22.98 -19.41
N GLU A 260 41.43 -22.62 -18.14
CA GLU A 260 42.68 -22.89 -17.44
C GLU A 260 42.96 -24.39 -17.30
N ILE A 261 41.94 -25.20 -16.96
CA ILE A 261 42.06 -26.67 -16.89
C ILE A 261 42.45 -27.26 -18.25
N HIS A 262 41.84 -26.79 -19.34
CA HIS A 262 42.25 -27.19 -20.69
C HIS A 262 43.69 -26.78 -21.00
N GLY A 263 44.11 -25.58 -20.58
CA GLY A 263 45.50 -25.12 -20.68
C GLY A 263 46.48 -26.04 -19.97
N PHE A 264 46.18 -26.44 -18.72
CA PHE A 264 47.00 -27.41 -17.98
C PHE A 264 47.05 -28.78 -18.66
N SER A 265 45.94 -29.25 -19.22
CA SER A 265 45.92 -30.51 -19.97
C SER A 265 46.84 -30.47 -21.19
N LEU A 266 46.86 -29.36 -21.93
CA LEU A 266 47.75 -29.17 -23.09
C LEU A 266 49.22 -29.12 -22.67
N LEU A 267 49.53 -28.38 -21.61
CA LEU A 267 50.88 -28.33 -21.05
C LEU A 267 51.37 -29.73 -20.63
N ASN A 268 50.50 -30.51 -20.00
CA ASN A 268 50.82 -31.88 -19.60
C ASN A 268 51.11 -32.79 -20.81
N SER A 269 50.37 -32.65 -21.92
CA SER A 269 50.71 -33.38 -23.15
C SER A 269 52.07 -32.97 -23.72
N GLN A 270 52.37 -31.66 -23.77
CA GLN A 270 53.66 -31.16 -24.26
C GLN A 270 54.84 -31.64 -23.39
N LEU A 271 54.65 -31.69 -22.07
CA LEU A 271 55.63 -32.23 -21.14
C LEU A 271 55.88 -33.72 -21.40
N ARG A 272 54.84 -34.53 -21.64
CA ARG A 272 55.00 -35.96 -21.96
C ARG A 272 55.76 -36.19 -23.26
N ASP A 273 55.47 -35.41 -24.30
CA ASP A 273 56.17 -35.49 -25.58
C ASP A 273 57.65 -35.09 -25.45
N SER A 274 57.91 -34.03 -24.67
CA SER A 274 59.28 -33.58 -24.36
C SER A 274 60.05 -34.64 -23.59
N VAL A 275 59.44 -35.30 -22.59
CA VAL A 275 60.06 -36.39 -21.84
C VAL A 275 60.39 -37.57 -22.76
N THR A 276 59.50 -37.92 -23.68
CA THR A 276 59.73 -38.98 -24.68
C THR A 276 60.93 -38.64 -25.58
N THR A 277 61.01 -37.40 -26.04
CA THR A 277 62.13 -36.92 -26.88
C THR A 277 63.46 -36.95 -26.12
N ILE A 278 63.46 -36.59 -24.83
CA ILE A 278 64.63 -36.68 -23.96
C ILE A 278 65.05 -38.14 -23.79
N ASP A 279 64.12 -39.06 -23.56
CA ASP A 279 64.40 -40.49 -23.39
C ASP A 279 65.06 -41.08 -24.65
N ASP A 280 64.51 -40.79 -25.83
CA ASP A 280 65.09 -41.19 -27.13
C ASP A 280 66.51 -40.64 -27.33
N SER A 281 66.71 -39.37 -26.95
CA SER A 281 68.02 -38.70 -27.03
C SER A 281 69.04 -39.34 -26.09
N VAL A 282 68.64 -39.66 -24.85
CA VAL A 282 69.47 -40.33 -23.85
C VAL A 282 69.85 -41.74 -24.32
N SER A 283 68.90 -42.49 -24.86
CA SER A 283 69.15 -43.83 -25.44
C SER A 283 70.16 -43.77 -26.60
N SER A 284 70.00 -42.80 -27.49
CA SER A 284 70.92 -42.55 -28.61
C SER A 284 72.33 -42.17 -28.13
N MET A 285 72.42 -41.29 -27.11
CA MET A 285 73.70 -40.92 -26.49
C MET A 285 74.37 -42.11 -25.81
N SER A 286 73.62 -42.96 -25.11
CA SER A 286 74.15 -44.17 -24.49
C SER A 286 74.80 -45.09 -25.54
N SER A 287 74.10 -45.30 -26.65
CA SER A 287 74.62 -46.09 -27.79
C SER A 287 75.89 -45.46 -28.39
N ALA A 288 75.93 -44.13 -28.52
CA ALA A 288 77.11 -43.42 -29.00
C ALA A 288 78.31 -43.56 -28.04
N VAL A 289 78.07 -43.51 -26.73
CA VAL A 289 79.11 -43.73 -25.71
C VAL A 289 79.64 -45.16 -25.76
N GLU A 290 78.78 -46.16 -25.88
CA GLU A 290 79.21 -47.57 -26.07
C GLU A 290 80.07 -47.73 -27.33
N ASN A 291 79.67 -47.11 -28.44
CA ASN A 291 80.46 -47.13 -29.68
C ASN A 291 81.83 -46.46 -29.50
N ILE A 292 81.91 -45.34 -28.78
CA ILE A 292 83.18 -44.66 -28.45
C ILE A 292 84.05 -45.54 -27.56
N GLU A 293 83.45 -46.20 -26.56
CA GLU A 293 84.16 -47.12 -25.68
C GLU A 293 84.77 -48.28 -26.49
N GLN A 294 84.00 -48.90 -27.38
CA GLN A 294 84.48 -49.95 -28.27
C GLN A 294 85.60 -49.46 -29.20
N ALA A 295 85.45 -48.27 -29.81
CA ALA A 295 86.48 -47.68 -30.66
C ALA A 295 87.77 -47.38 -29.87
N SER A 296 87.65 -46.88 -28.64
CA SER A 296 88.78 -46.64 -27.72
C SER A 296 89.52 -47.94 -27.39
N LEU A 297 88.79 -49.02 -27.10
CA LEU A 297 89.37 -50.35 -26.87
C LEU A 297 90.11 -50.86 -28.12
N GLN A 298 89.55 -50.68 -29.31
CA GLN A 298 90.21 -51.03 -30.57
C GLN A 298 91.49 -50.24 -30.80
N VAL A 299 91.46 -48.92 -30.59
CA VAL A 299 92.65 -48.05 -30.72
C VAL A 299 93.75 -48.51 -29.75
N ASN A 300 93.40 -48.79 -28.49
CA ASN A 300 94.36 -49.31 -27.52
C ASN A 300 94.94 -50.65 -27.96
N SER A 301 94.10 -51.57 -28.47
CA SER A 301 94.55 -52.86 -29.01
C SER A 301 95.52 -52.72 -30.20
N LEU A 302 95.42 -51.65 -30.99
CA LEU A 302 96.34 -51.36 -32.09
C LEU A 302 97.62 -50.66 -31.60
N LEU A 303 97.50 -49.77 -30.61
CA LEU A 303 98.62 -48.99 -30.07
C LEU A 303 99.61 -49.87 -29.28
N PHE A 304 99.12 -50.83 -28.50
CA PHE A 304 99.96 -51.69 -27.66
C PHE A 304 101.02 -52.48 -28.47
N PRO A 305 100.68 -53.18 -29.57
CA PRO A 305 101.67 -53.84 -30.42
C PRO A 305 102.67 -52.86 -31.06
N ILE A 306 102.23 -51.67 -31.47
CA ILE A 306 103.10 -50.65 -32.08
C ILE A 306 104.12 -50.15 -31.05
N MET A 307 103.66 -49.81 -29.83
CA MET A 307 104.55 -49.39 -28.74
C MET A 307 105.54 -50.48 -28.36
N GLY A 308 105.10 -51.74 -28.33
CA GLY A 308 105.98 -52.90 -28.12
C GLY A 308 107.04 -53.01 -29.22
N ALA A 309 106.66 -52.86 -30.49
CA ALA A 309 107.60 -52.89 -31.62
C ALA A 309 108.62 -51.74 -31.55
N ILE A 310 108.20 -50.51 -31.21
CA ILE A 310 109.10 -49.37 -31.00
C ILE A 310 110.10 -49.67 -29.88
N ALA A 311 109.66 -50.22 -28.75
CA ALA A 311 110.53 -50.58 -27.64
C ALA A 311 111.57 -51.65 -28.04
N VAL A 312 111.18 -52.66 -28.82
CA VAL A 312 112.10 -53.67 -29.36
C VAL A 312 113.12 -53.04 -30.30
N ILE A 313 112.68 -52.17 -31.22
CA ILE A 313 113.57 -51.45 -32.14
C ILE A 313 114.59 -50.62 -31.36
N LEU A 314 114.15 -49.87 -30.35
CA LEU A 314 115.02 -49.06 -29.49
C LEU A 314 116.04 -49.94 -28.73
N ALA A 315 115.61 -51.05 -28.16
CA ALA A 315 116.51 -52.00 -27.49
C ALA A 315 117.57 -52.58 -28.45
N LEU A 316 117.17 -52.91 -29.69
CA LEU A 316 118.08 -53.36 -30.74
C LEU A 316 119.10 -52.28 -31.10
N GLN A 317 118.64 -51.03 -31.30
CA GLN A 317 119.50 -49.90 -31.61
C GLN A 317 120.54 -49.67 -30.50
N ILE A 318 120.14 -49.71 -29.23
CA ILE A 318 121.04 -49.58 -28.07
C ILE A 318 122.07 -50.71 -28.04
N SER A 319 121.65 -51.97 -28.25
CA SER A 319 122.55 -53.13 -28.31
C SER A 319 123.58 -53.02 -29.45
N ILE A 320 123.16 -52.59 -30.64
CA ILE A 320 124.07 -52.36 -31.78
C ILE A 320 125.09 -51.27 -31.47
N ILE A 321 124.68 -50.17 -30.85
CA ILE A 321 125.57 -49.07 -30.45
C ILE A 321 126.56 -49.54 -29.37
N ALA A 322 126.10 -50.31 -28.38
CA ALA A 322 126.95 -50.85 -27.32
C ALA A 322 127.99 -51.86 -27.85
N ARG A 323 127.69 -52.60 -28.94
CA ARG A 323 128.62 -53.54 -29.59
C ARG A 323 129.68 -52.86 -30.48
N ARG A 324 129.49 -51.59 -30.85
CA ARG A 324 130.41 -50.81 -31.72
C ARG A 324 131.38 -49.91 -30.95
N ARG A 325 131.36 -49.93 -29.61
CA ARG A 325 132.39 -49.36 -28.74
C ARG A 325 133.32 -50.46 -28.25
#